data_AF-A0A7W0LE17-F1
#
_entry.id   AF-A0A7W0LE17-F1
#
_cell.length_a   1.000
_cell.length_b   1.000
_cell.length_c   1.000
_cell.angle_alpha   90.00
_cell.angle_beta   90.00
_cell.angle_gamma   90.00
#
_symmetry.space_group_name_H-M   'P 1'
#
loop_
_entity.id
_entity.type
_entity.pdbx_description
1 polymer ?
#
loop_
_entity_poly.entity_id
_entity_poly.type
_entity_poly.pdbx_seq_one_letter_code
_entity_poly.pdbx_strand_id
1 'polypeptide(L)'
;MDLFPLANGGGQSIRALRGTVTREEAIDAFAGGVTGRARRVALGPLRSVADVYVPFRLFRVAIEKGSRIERAVLGLDAVGGALDLYHFDREPEPDDVTVVHTRNHV
;
A
#
# COMPACT_ATOMS: atom_id res chain seq x y z
N MET A 1 15.23 -13.65 30.49
CA MET A 1 14.84 -12.89 29.29
C MET A 1 13.35 -12.66 29.40
N ASP A 2 12.96 -11.48 29.86
CA ASP A 2 11.56 -11.10 29.96
C ASP A 2 11.03 -10.84 28.55
N LEU A 3 10.14 -11.73 28.11
CA LEU A 3 9.28 -11.48 26.97
C LEU A 3 8.35 -10.34 27.40
N PHE A 4 8.55 -9.15 26.82
CA PHE A 4 7.71 -7.99 27.07
C PHE A 4 6.23 -8.38 27.04
N PRO A 5 5.44 -7.95 28.04
CA PRO A 5 4.02 -8.21 28.02
C PRO A 5 3.44 -7.53 26.79
N LEU A 6 2.93 -8.33 25.85
CA LEU A 6 2.10 -7.86 24.76
C LEU A 6 0.94 -7.12 25.42
N ALA A 7 1.01 -5.80 25.44
CA ALA A 7 -0.09 -4.96 25.91
C ALA A 7 -1.34 -5.41 25.15
N ASN A 8 -2.29 -5.93 25.92
CA ASN A 8 -3.64 -6.34 25.56
C ASN A 8 -4.13 -5.74 24.22
N GLY A 9 -4.24 -6.57 23.18
CA GLY A 9 -5.40 -6.71 22.28
C GLY A 9 -6.14 -5.48 21.72
N GLY A 10 -5.56 -4.28 21.70
CA GLY A 10 -6.16 -3.10 21.08
C GLY A 10 -5.60 -2.91 19.67
N GLY A 11 -6.33 -3.33 18.64
CA GLY A 11 -5.96 -2.98 17.25
C GLY A 11 -5.81 -1.46 17.12
N GLN A 12 -4.74 -1.01 16.46
CA GLN A 12 -4.52 0.41 16.22
C GLN A 12 -5.34 0.88 15.01
N SER A 13 -5.83 2.11 15.07
CA SER A 13 -6.51 2.75 13.95
C SER A 13 -5.55 3.64 13.19
N ILE A 14 -5.44 3.42 11.88
CA ILE A 14 -4.70 4.29 10.96
C ILE A 14 -5.62 4.91 9.92
N ARG A 15 -5.17 6.02 9.33
CA ARG A 15 -5.75 6.57 8.10
C ARG A 15 -4.96 6.05 6.91
N ALA A 16 -5.63 5.36 5.99
CA ALA A 16 -5.02 4.79 4.80
C ALA A 16 -5.79 5.24 3.56
N LEU A 17 -5.11 5.25 2.41
CA LEU A 17 -5.79 5.41 1.14
C LEU A 17 -6.77 4.24 0.94
N ARG A 18 -7.95 4.56 0.42
CA ARG A 18 -8.96 3.57 0.08
C ARG A 18 -8.41 2.67 -1.02
N GLY A 19 -8.35 1.37 -0.74
CA GLY A 19 -7.99 0.38 -1.75
C GLY A 19 -9.01 0.39 -2.89
N THR A 20 -8.51 0.31 -4.13
CA THR A 20 -9.34 0.13 -5.33
C THR A 20 -9.63 -1.33 -5.63
N VAL A 21 -8.96 -2.25 -4.91
CA VAL A 21 -9.07 -3.70 -5.05
C VAL A 21 -9.38 -4.30 -3.69
N THR A 22 -10.39 -5.15 -3.65
CA THR A 22 -10.78 -5.93 -2.46
C THR A 22 -9.89 -7.16 -2.28
N ARG A 23 -9.95 -7.75 -1.09
CA ARG A 23 -9.19 -8.98 -0.79
C ARG A 23 -9.63 -10.13 -1.69
N GLU A 24 -10.92 -10.24 -1.94
CA GLU A 24 -11.54 -11.26 -2.78
C GLU A 24 -11.06 -11.13 -4.24
N GLU A 25 -11.07 -9.91 -4.78
CA GLU A 25 -10.55 -9.62 -6.13
C GLU A 25 -9.06 -9.92 -6.23
N ALA A 26 -8.27 -9.59 -5.20
CA ALA A 26 -6.86 -9.93 -5.17
C ALA A 26 -6.64 -11.46 -5.17
N ILE A 27 -7.40 -12.22 -4.36
CA ILE A 27 -7.32 -13.69 -4.36
C ILE A 27 -7.68 -14.26 -5.73
N ASP A 28 -8.77 -13.79 -6.33
CA ASP A 28 -9.21 -14.27 -7.64
C ASP A 28 -8.16 -14.01 -8.73
N ALA A 29 -7.54 -12.83 -8.73
CA ALA A 29 -6.45 -12.49 -9.65
C ALA A 29 -5.24 -13.44 -9.55
N PHE A 30 -4.94 -13.97 -8.35
CA PHE A 30 -3.77 -14.82 -8.12
C PHE A 30 -4.05 -16.31 -8.07
N ALA A 31 -5.31 -16.74 -7.90
CA ALA A 31 -5.70 -18.14 -7.74
C ALA A 31 -6.74 -18.61 -8.78
N GLY A 32 -7.48 -17.70 -9.40
CA GLY A 32 -8.55 -17.95 -10.38
C GLY A 32 -8.10 -17.82 -11.84
N GLY A 33 -9.00 -18.15 -12.76
CA GLY A 33 -8.78 -17.99 -14.21
C GLY A 33 -7.63 -18.79 -14.82
N VAL A 34 -7.31 -18.50 -16.07
CA VAL A 34 -6.22 -19.16 -16.83
C VAL A 34 -4.84 -18.70 -16.31
N THR A 35 -4.72 -17.41 -15.98
CA THR A 35 -3.49 -16.80 -15.43
C THR A 35 -3.15 -17.32 -14.05
N GLY A 36 -4.12 -17.43 -13.13
CA GLY A 36 -3.90 -18.00 -11.80
C GLY A 36 -3.57 -19.50 -11.84
N ARG A 37 -4.12 -20.26 -12.81
CA ARG A 37 -3.73 -21.65 -13.07
C ARG A 37 -2.28 -21.76 -13.55
N ALA A 38 -1.87 -20.94 -14.52
CA ALA A 38 -0.48 -20.91 -15.00
C ALA A 38 0.49 -20.51 -13.87
N ARG A 39 0.13 -19.49 -13.08
CA ARG A 39 0.91 -19.08 -11.90
C ARG A 39 1.03 -20.20 -10.88
N ARG A 40 -0.04 -20.95 -10.60
CA ARG A 40 -0.01 -22.08 -9.67
C ARG A 40 0.97 -23.16 -10.10
N VAL A 41 1.08 -23.44 -11.40
CA VAL A 41 2.06 -24.41 -11.92
C VAL A 41 3.49 -23.90 -11.73
N ALA A 42 3.73 -22.61 -11.99
CA ALA A 42 5.07 -22.03 -11.91
C ALA A 42 5.55 -21.74 -10.47
N LEU A 43 4.66 -21.24 -9.60
CA LEU A 43 4.99 -20.70 -8.27
C LEU A 43 4.31 -21.45 -7.11
N GLY A 44 3.51 -22.47 -7.41
CA GLY A 44 2.73 -23.19 -6.41
C GLY A 44 1.42 -22.49 -6.03
N PRO A 45 0.61 -23.11 -5.15
CA PRO A 45 -0.66 -22.55 -4.72
C PRO A 45 -0.48 -21.27 -3.91
N LEU A 46 -1.43 -20.33 -4.03
CA LEU A 46 -1.55 -19.18 -3.13
C LEU A 46 -1.70 -19.69 -1.69
N ARG A 47 -0.82 -19.26 -0.78
CA ARG A 47 -0.79 -19.73 0.61
C ARG A 47 -1.40 -18.73 1.60
N SER A 48 -1.19 -17.44 1.38
CA SER A 48 -1.67 -16.38 2.26
C SER A 48 -1.88 -15.08 1.49
N VAL A 49 -2.74 -14.23 2.03
CA VAL A 49 -2.96 -12.84 1.61
C VAL A 49 -3.04 -12.01 2.89
N ALA A 50 -2.25 -10.94 2.94
CA ALA A 50 -2.15 -10.03 4.07
C ALA A 50 -2.18 -8.58 3.57
N ASP A 51 -2.78 -7.70 4.34
CA ASP A 51 -2.78 -6.27 4.07
C ASP A 51 -1.45 -5.66 4.53
N VAL A 52 -0.79 -4.94 3.62
CA VAL A 52 0.47 -4.23 3.89
C VAL A 52 0.21 -2.74 3.74
N TYR A 53 0.57 -1.98 4.77
CA TYR A 53 0.48 -0.52 4.76
C TYR A 53 1.89 0.04 4.66
N VAL A 54 2.12 0.89 3.66
CA VAL A 54 3.38 1.61 3.48
C VAL A 54 3.15 3.06 3.90
N PRO A 55 3.73 3.52 5.01
CA PRO A 55 3.74 4.93 5.37
C PRO A 55 4.43 5.76 4.28
N PHE A 56 3.84 6.89 3.88
CA PHE A 56 4.45 7.78 2.90
C PHE A 56 4.25 9.26 3.24
N ARG A 57 5.04 10.12 2.63
CA ARG A 57 4.88 11.59 2.66
C ARG A 57 4.61 12.12 1.27
N LEU A 58 3.64 13.03 1.14
CA LEU A 58 3.30 13.65 -0.13
C LEU A 58 4.10 14.93 -0.37
N PHE A 59 4.51 15.12 -1.62
CA PHE A 59 5.22 16.30 -2.09
C PHE A 59 4.58 16.81 -3.38
N ARG A 60 4.37 18.12 -3.45
CA ARG A 60 4.05 18.82 -4.69
C ARG A 60 5.35 19.29 -5.31
N VAL A 61 5.70 18.77 -6.47
CA VAL A 61 6.98 19.06 -7.13
C VAL A 61 6.76 19.76 -8.48
N ALA A 62 7.67 20.66 -8.81
CA ALA A 62 7.83 21.19 -10.15
C ALA A 62 9.08 20.56 -10.77
N ILE A 63 8.91 19.95 -11.93
CA ILE A 63 9.95 19.27 -12.69
C ILE A 63 10.24 20.11 -13.92
N GLU A 64 11.44 20.67 -13.98
CA GLU A 64 11.91 21.44 -15.12
C GLU A 64 12.48 20.50 -16.19
N LYS A 65 11.94 20.58 -17.41
CA LYS A 65 12.38 19.84 -18.59
C LYS A 65 12.65 20.82 -19.72
N GLY A 66 13.84 21.41 -19.72
CA GLY A 66 14.19 22.49 -20.64
C GLY A 66 13.31 23.72 -20.41
N SER A 67 12.55 24.15 -21.41
CA SER A 67 11.60 25.26 -21.29
C SER A 67 10.24 24.88 -20.70
N ARG A 68 9.97 23.59 -20.47
CA ARG A 68 8.69 23.10 -19.93
C ARG A 68 8.80 22.89 -18.43
N ILE A 69 7.78 23.35 -17.69
CA ILE A 69 7.57 23.01 -16.29
C ILE A 69 6.42 22.01 -16.21
N GLU A 70 6.68 20.85 -15.63
CA GLU A 70 5.69 19.83 -15.30
C GLU A 70 5.43 19.84 -13.79
N ARG A 71 4.18 19.70 -13.36
CA ARG A 71 3.82 19.62 -11.94
C ARG A 71 3.33 18.21 -11.64
N ALA A 72 3.79 17.64 -10.54
CA ALA A 72 3.37 16.31 -10.10
C ALA A 72 3.16 16.27 -8.59
N VAL A 73 2.34 15.32 -8.15
CA VAL A 73 2.20 14.95 -6.73
C VAL A 73 2.85 13.59 -6.54
N LEU A 74 3.86 13.53 -5.67
CA LEU A 74 4.67 12.34 -5.46
C LEU A 74 4.60 11.91 -3.99
N GLY A 75 4.42 10.62 -3.75
CA GLY A 75 4.55 10.00 -2.42
C GLY A 75 5.92 9.35 -2.28
N LEU A 76 6.61 9.65 -1.18
CA LEU A 76 7.88 9.01 -0.81
C LEU A 76 7.65 8.07 0.38
N ASP A 77 8.12 6.81 0.27
CA ASP A 77 8.12 5.87 1.40
C ASP A 77 8.86 6.46 2.61
N ALA A 78 8.18 6.46 3.75
CA ALA A 78 8.71 7.01 5.00
C ALA A 78 9.45 5.97 5.86
N VAL A 79 9.42 4.68 5.52
CA VAL A 79 10.10 3.61 6.27
C VAL A 79 11.55 3.49 5.84
N GLY A 80 11.82 3.27 4.56
CA GLY A 80 13.18 3.12 4.04
C GLY A 80 13.82 4.43 3.58
N GLY A 81 13.01 5.47 3.31
CA GLY A 81 13.47 6.66 2.60
C GLY A 81 13.97 6.36 1.18
N ALA A 82 13.68 5.15 0.68
CA ALA A 82 14.06 4.71 -0.65
C ALA A 82 13.18 5.43 -1.68
N LEU A 83 13.77 5.74 -2.83
CA LEU A 83 13.22 6.62 -3.85
C LEU A 83 12.19 5.93 -4.76
N ASP A 84 11.39 4.99 -4.23
CA ASP A 84 10.27 4.41 -4.95
C ASP A 84 9.09 5.39 -4.86
N LEU A 85 9.16 6.44 -5.69
CA LEU A 85 8.17 7.51 -5.71
C LEU A 85 6.85 6.98 -6.30
N TYR A 86 5.79 7.06 -5.51
CA TYR A 86 4.43 6.83 -5.98
C TYR A 86 3.91 8.09 -6.66
N HIS A 87 3.49 8.00 -7.92
CA HIS A 87 2.85 9.12 -8.60
C HIS A 87 1.36 9.18 -8.26
N PHE A 88 0.87 10.38 -7.99
CA PHE A 88 -0.53 10.66 -7.76
C PHE A 88 -1.04 11.65 -8.81
N ASP A 89 -2.21 11.34 -9.39
CA ASP A 89 -2.86 12.23 -10.36
C ASP A 89 -3.31 13.55 -9.71
N ARG A 90 -3.69 13.49 -8.43
CA ARG A 90 -4.05 14.63 -7.58
C ARG A 90 -3.70 14.35 -6.13
N GLU A 91 -3.71 15.40 -5.30
CA GLU A 91 -3.63 15.19 -3.85
C GLU A 91 -4.86 14.38 -3.36
N PRO A 92 -4.66 13.36 -2.51
CA PRO A 92 -5.77 12.62 -1.92
C PRO A 92 -6.65 13.53 -1.07
N GLU A 93 -7.96 13.43 -1.29
CA GLU A 93 -8.99 14.15 -0.57
C GLU A 93 -9.53 13.29 0.59
N PRO A 94 -10.30 13.87 1.52
CA PRO A 94 -10.87 13.12 2.65
C PRO A 94 -11.62 11.85 2.23
N ASP A 95 -12.31 11.87 1.09
CA ASP A 95 -13.09 10.74 0.58
C ASP A 95 -12.22 9.58 0.04
N ASP A 96 -10.98 9.89 -0.36
CA ASP A 96 -9.98 8.89 -0.78
C ASP A 96 -9.34 8.18 0.40
N VAL A 97 -9.63 8.62 1.64
CA VAL A 97 -9.03 8.08 2.86
C VAL A 97 -10.09 7.30 3.65
N THR A 98 -9.69 6.16 4.18
CA THR A 98 -10.50 5.36 5.10
C THR A 98 -9.75 5.09 6.40
N VAL A 99 -10.50 4.86 7.48
CA VAL A 99 -9.94 4.43 8.75
C VAL A 99 -9.86 2.91 8.74
N VAL A 100 -8.67 2.39 9.03
CA VAL A 100 -8.44 0.94 9.07
C VAL A 100 -7.97 0.55 10.46
N HIS A 101 -8.59 -0.50 10.99
CA HIS A 101 -8.15 -1.16 12.21
C HIS A 101 -7.15 -2.25 11.84
N THR A 102 -5.92 -2.12 12.33
CA THR A 102 -4.83 -3.03 12.01
C THR A 102 -4.17 -3.58 13.28
N ARG A 103 -3.56 -4.75 13.14
CA ARG A 103 -2.69 -5.37 14.15
C ARG A 103 -1.21 -5.08 13.86
N ASN A 104 -0.91 -4.38 12.78
CA ASN A 104 0.46 -3.97 12.48
C ASN A 104 0.91 -2.93 13.50
N HIS A 105 2.15 -3.02 13.95
CA HIS A 105 2.81 -1.93 14.66
C HIS A 105 3.27 -0.92 13.62
N VAL A 106 2.74 0.29 13.71
CA VAL A 106 2.97 1.41 12.79
C VAL A 106 3.66 2.55 13.51
#